data_AF-A0A944CZI8-F1
#
_entry.id   AF-A0A944CZI8-F1
#
_cell.length_a   1.000
_cell.length_b   1.000
_cell.length_c   1.000
_cell.angle_alpha   90.00
_cell.angle_beta   90.00
_cell.angle_gamma   90.00
#
_symmetry.space_group_name_H-M   'P 1'
#
loop_
_entity.id
_entity.type
_entity.pdbx_description
1 polymer ?
#
loop_
_entity_poly.entity_id
_entity_poly.type
_entity_poly.pdbx_seq_one_letter_code
_entity_poly.pdbx_strand_id
1 'polypeptide(L)'
;MFKKIFFMILLLFIVIFCVIGISEIATLYISEGKYFSNVKNIHEKQVGLLLGTSKILPDGRHNLFYIYRINATVELYKAGKIQQILISGDNGKSDYDEPTDMKNDLIKAGIPEKNITLDFAGFRTLDSIVRAKEIFGVENMIIISQKFHIIRGIVLAHFYGIDAIGYEAQAVPLKLSPRIFVRERLARVKMWLDIFFGKQPKFLGKKEELNSTLFPIKDVAVIEVDLEKQSVDFGGIQTTQKHYDTQKANLIFQRFFAKDFLKNIGDSKVQFVINGQFFDQNKTPTLLSFPLKSKGKIISSYMDNTLPKKTLIIDENNQVHIKNDFQPQWLENPKNPDIIVGFSPKVDANLALSLPRTYVGKRDKKHLVFVIAKAKTGKEMQKIMNDLHITNYMMFDGGPSSHFAWNHNGNIKQFLGFWEVPHFFVIRKK
;
A
#
# COMPACT_ATOMS: atom_id res chain seq x y z
N MET A 1 -3.07 -0.03 -66.86
CA MET A 1 -3.33 0.77 -65.64
C MET A 1 -4.06 -0.04 -64.56
N PHE A 2 -5.22 -0.64 -64.88
CA PHE A 2 -6.01 -1.47 -63.95
C PHE A 2 -5.25 -2.61 -63.24
N LYS A 3 -4.42 -3.38 -63.96
CA LYS A 3 -3.63 -4.47 -63.35
C LYS A 3 -2.61 -3.97 -62.29
N LYS A 4 -2.01 -2.80 -62.50
CA LYS A 4 -1.07 -2.18 -61.54
C LYS A 4 -1.81 -1.68 -60.29
N ILE A 5 -2.97 -1.04 -60.48
CA ILE A 5 -3.83 -0.59 -59.37
C ILE A 5 -4.32 -1.78 -58.55
N PHE A 6 -4.77 -2.85 -59.20
CA PHE A 6 -5.19 -4.08 -58.54
C PHE A 6 -4.06 -4.69 -57.70
N PHE A 7 -2.85 -4.82 -58.26
CA PHE A 7 -1.70 -5.34 -57.53
C PHE A 7 -1.31 -4.47 -56.33
N MET A 8 -1.38 -3.14 -56.48
CA MET A 8 -1.11 -2.21 -55.38
C MET A 8 -2.15 -2.32 -54.25
N ILE A 9 -3.43 -2.48 -54.59
CA ILE A 9 -4.51 -2.73 -53.61
C ILE A 9 -4.29 -4.07 -52.91
N LEU A 10 -3.96 -5.13 -53.65
CA LEU A 10 -3.66 -6.45 -53.09
C LEU A 10 -2.48 -6.39 -52.12
N LEU A 11 -1.39 -5.72 -52.51
CA LEU A 11 -0.22 -5.53 -51.65
C LEU A 11 -0.58 -4.77 -50.37
N LEU A 12 -1.39 -3.72 -50.46
CA LEU A 12 -1.88 -2.98 -49.29
C LEU A 12 -2.66 -3.89 -48.33
N PHE A 13 -3.56 -4.71 -48.85
CA PHE A 13 -4.28 -5.69 -48.03
C PHE A 13 -3.35 -6.67 -47.35
N ILE A 14 -2.36 -7.21 -48.08
CA ILE A 14 -1.35 -8.13 -47.51
C ILE A 14 -0.62 -7.46 -46.35
N VAL A 15 -0.15 -6.21 -46.53
CA VAL A 15 0.53 -5.45 -45.47
C VAL A 15 -0.37 -5.27 -44.25
N ILE A 16 -1.64 -4.89 -44.43
CA ILE A 16 -2.60 -4.74 -43.33
C ILE A 16 -2.79 -6.05 -42.56
N PHE A 17 -2.95 -7.17 -43.27
CA PHE A 17 -3.08 -8.49 -42.65
C PHE A 17 -1.81 -8.90 -41.90
N CYS A 18 -0.63 -8.63 -42.45
CA CYS A 18 0.64 -8.85 -41.77
C CYS A 18 0.75 -8.02 -40.49
N VAL A 19 0.41 -6.74 -40.51
CA VAL A 19 0.42 -5.86 -39.32
C VAL A 19 -0.51 -6.39 -38.24
N ILE A 20 -1.73 -6.78 -38.61
CA ILE A 20 -2.69 -7.39 -37.66
C ILE A 20 -2.14 -8.71 -37.09
N GLY A 21 -1.55 -9.56 -37.93
CA GLY A 21 -0.97 -10.83 -37.52
C GLY A 21 0.22 -10.67 -36.56
N ILE A 22 1.16 -9.79 -36.90
CA ILE A 22 2.34 -9.49 -36.07
C ILE A 22 1.90 -8.87 -34.74
N SER A 23 0.97 -7.92 -34.77
CA SER A 23 0.38 -7.32 -33.56
C SER A 23 -0.21 -8.39 -32.64
N GLU A 24 -0.93 -9.37 -33.19
CA GLU A 24 -1.53 -10.45 -32.42
C GLU A 24 -0.46 -11.34 -31.78
N ILE A 25 0.51 -11.80 -32.58
CA ILE A 25 1.58 -12.70 -32.13
C ILE A 25 2.42 -12.04 -31.04
N ALA A 26 2.86 -10.79 -31.26
CA ALA A 26 3.66 -10.05 -30.29
C ALA A 26 2.89 -9.83 -28.97
N THR A 27 1.60 -9.50 -29.06
CA THR A 27 0.75 -9.34 -27.89
C THR A 27 0.59 -10.65 -27.10
N LEU A 28 0.36 -11.77 -27.77
CA LEU A 28 0.25 -13.07 -27.12
C LEU A 28 1.57 -13.48 -26.46
N TYR A 29 2.68 -13.35 -27.17
CA TYR A 29 4.02 -13.67 -26.66
C TYR A 29 4.37 -12.92 -25.38
N ILE A 30 4.14 -11.59 -25.34
CA ILE A 30 4.45 -10.79 -24.14
C ILE A 30 3.56 -11.14 -22.95
N SER A 31 2.31 -11.52 -23.22
CA SER A 31 1.30 -11.84 -22.20
C SER A 31 1.32 -13.30 -21.73
N GLU A 32 2.08 -14.16 -22.39
CA GLU A 32 2.14 -15.60 -22.09
C GLU A 32 2.58 -15.84 -20.64
N GLY A 33 1.90 -16.76 -19.96
CA GLY A 33 2.18 -17.09 -18.56
C GLY A 33 1.86 -16.01 -17.53
N LYS A 34 1.28 -14.86 -17.92
CA LYS A 34 1.03 -13.72 -17.04
C LYS A 34 -0.44 -13.49 -16.67
N TYR A 35 -1.35 -14.36 -17.08
CA TYR A 35 -2.76 -14.27 -16.71
C TYR A 35 -3.29 -15.61 -16.23
N PHE A 36 -4.17 -15.57 -15.22
CA PHE A 36 -4.65 -16.74 -14.49
C PHE A 36 -6.15 -16.68 -14.34
N SER A 37 -6.82 -17.83 -14.40
CA SER A 37 -8.25 -17.98 -14.13
C SER A 37 -8.55 -18.62 -12.78
N ASN A 38 -7.55 -19.21 -12.14
CA ASN A 38 -7.68 -19.84 -10.82
C ASN A 38 -6.96 -19.01 -9.77
N VAL A 39 -7.69 -18.56 -8.75
CA VAL A 39 -7.16 -17.74 -7.65
C VAL A 39 -6.04 -18.43 -6.87
N LYS A 40 -5.98 -19.77 -6.86
CA LYS A 40 -4.90 -20.49 -6.16
C LYS A 40 -3.55 -20.34 -6.85
N ASN A 41 -3.55 -20.17 -8.18
CA ASN A 41 -2.34 -20.17 -9.00
C ASN A 41 -1.76 -18.76 -9.19
N ILE A 42 -2.49 -17.72 -8.80
CA ILE A 42 -2.03 -16.34 -8.96
C ILE A 42 -1.18 -15.90 -7.76
N HIS A 43 -0.07 -15.25 -8.04
CA HIS A 43 0.75 -14.60 -7.02
C HIS A 43 0.03 -13.37 -6.47
N GLU A 44 0.19 -13.10 -5.18
CA GLU A 44 -0.37 -11.90 -4.57
C GLU A 44 0.33 -10.64 -5.10
N LYS A 45 -0.43 -9.56 -5.27
CA LYS A 45 0.08 -8.19 -5.48
C LYS A 45 -0.72 -7.25 -4.60
N GLN A 46 -0.16 -6.08 -4.28
CA GLN A 46 -0.82 -5.16 -3.36
C GLN A 46 -2.16 -4.63 -3.90
N VAL A 47 -2.17 -4.28 -5.18
CA VAL A 47 -3.29 -3.58 -5.84
C VAL A 47 -3.93 -4.48 -6.91
N GLY A 48 -5.25 -4.59 -6.86
CA GLY A 48 -6.08 -5.06 -7.97
C GLY A 48 -6.57 -3.88 -8.80
N LEU A 49 -6.12 -3.76 -10.05
CA LEU A 49 -6.64 -2.80 -11.01
C LEU A 49 -7.91 -3.38 -11.66
N LEU A 50 -9.07 -2.94 -11.18
CA LEU A 50 -10.37 -3.30 -11.74
C LEU A 50 -10.69 -2.37 -12.92
N LEU A 51 -10.67 -2.91 -14.13
CA LEU A 51 -11.02 -2.13 -15.32
C LEU A 51 -12.54 -1.92 -15.40
N GLY A 52 -12.95 -0.68 -15.65
CA GLY A 52 -14.33 -0.22 -15.76
C GLY A 52 -15.11 -0.81 -16.93
N THR A 53 -16.41 -0.94 -16.74
CA THR A 53 -17.40 -1.29 -17.78
C THR A 53 -18.79 -0.88 -17.29
N SER A 54 -19.75 -0.63 -18.21
CA SER A 54 -21.13 -0.31 -17.83
C SER A 54 -21.77 -1.40 -16.97
N LYS A 55 -22.56 -1.00 -15.98
CA LYS A 55 -23.45 -1.91 -15.22
C LYS A 55 -24.63 -2.41 -16.04
N ILE A 56 -25.20 -1.52 -16.87
CA ILE A 56 -26.38 -1.75 -17.69
C ILE A 56 -26.02 -1.60 -19.17
N LEU A 57 -26.55 -2.47 -20.01
CA LEU A 57 -26.43 -2.40 -21.46
C LEU A 57 -27.42 -1.38 -22.04
N PRO A 58 -27.22 -0.89 -23.28
CA PRO A 58 -28.16 0.04 -23.91
C PRO A 58 -29.59 -0.49 -24.04
N ASP A 59 -29.78 -1.81 -23.97
CA ASP A 59 -31.09 -2.48 -24.01
C ASP A 59 -31.71 -2.70 -22.61
N GLY A 60 -31.12 -2.12 -21.56
CA GLY A 60 -31.62 -2.18 -20.19
C GLY A 60 -31.24 -3.44 -19.41
N ARG A 61 -30.60 -4.44 -20.04
CA ARG A 61 -30.18 -5.66 -19.34
C ARG A 61 -28.91 -5.43 -18.52
N HIS A 62 -28.74 -6.24 -17.47
CA HIS A 62 -27.48 -6.27 -16.74
C HIS A 62 -26.32 -6.74 -17.62
N ASN A 63 -25.19 -6.04 -17.53
CA ASN A 63 -23.99 -6.39 -18.26
C ASN A 63 -23.26 -7.55 -17.56
N LEU A 64 -23.19 -8.71 -18.20
CA LEU A 64 -22.47 -9.87 -17.66
C LEU A 64 -20.97 -9.60 -17.48
N PHE A 65 -20.36 -8.76 -18.33
CA PHE A 65 -18.96 -8.38 -18.15
C PHE A 65 -18.72 -7.65 -16.83
N TYR A 66 -19.67 -6.80 -16.42
CA TYR A 66 -19.64 -6.08 -15.15
C TYR A 66 -19.72 -7.06 -13.97
N ILE A 67 -20.74 -7.91 -13.96
CA ILE A 67 -20.98 -8.87 -12.87
C ILE A 67 -19.78 -9.77 -12.66
N TYR A 68 -19.23 -10.34 -13.74
CA TYR A 68 -18.09 -11.24 -13.65
C TYR A 68 -16.81 -10.55 -13.18
N ARG A 69 -16.62 -9.26 -13.50
CA ARG A 69 -15.49 -8.48 -12.98
C ARG A 69 -15.63 -8.23 -11.48
N ILE A 70 -16.82 -7.85 -11.00
CA ILE A 70 -17.09 -7.69 -9.56
C ILE A 70 -16.82 -8.99 -8.82
N ASN A 71 -17.34 -10.11 -9.32
CA ASN A 71 -17.13 -11.43 -8.71
C ASN A 71 -15.64 -11.80 -8.63
N ALA A 72 -14.89 -11.59 -9.72
CA ALA A 72 -13.46 -11.85 -9.78
C ALA A 72 -12.67 -10.98 -8.79
N THR A 73 -13.03 -9.70 -8.65
CA THR A 73 -12.42 -8.80 -7.66
C THR A 73 -12.70 -9.26 -6.23
N VAL A 74 -13.94 -9.66 -5.94
CA VAL A 74 -14.32 -10.19 -4.62
C VAL A 74 -13.57 -11.47 -4.31
N GLU A 75 -13.42 -12.37 -5.28
CA GLU A 75 -12.67 -13.63 -5.11
C GLU A 75 -11.20 -13.36 -4.76
N LEU A 76 -10.52 -12.50 -5.52
CA LEU A 76 -9.13 -12.12 -5.23
C LEU A 76 -8.98 -11.49 -3.85
N TYR A 77 -9.87 -10.56 -3.50
CA TYR A 77 -9.81 -9.85 -2.23
C TYR A 77 -10.02 -10.80 -1.06
N LYS A 78 -11.05 -11.67 -1.12
CA LYS A 78 -11.34 -12.66 -0.06
C LYS A 78 -10.24 -13.71 0.06
N ALA A 79 -9.57 -14.06 -1.04
CA ALA A 79 -8.42 -14.96 -1.03
C ALA A 79 -7.11 -14.28 -0.57
N GLY A 80 -7.14 -12.98 -0.24
CA GLY A 80 -5.97 -12.21 0.19
C GLY A 80 -4.95 -11.95 -0.92
N LYS A 81 -5.32 -12.15 -2.20
CA LYS A 81 -4.44 -11.95 -3.36
C LYS A 81 -4.25 -10.48 -3.74
N ILE A 82 -5.18 -9.63 -3.31
CA ILE A 82 -5.11 -8.17 -3.39
C ILE A 82 -5.58 -7.59 -2.05
N GLN A 83 -5.03 -6.44 -1.66
CA GLN A 83 -5.45 -5.74 -0.44
C GLN A 83 -6.08 -4.38 -0.73
N GLN A 84 -5.79 -3.79 -1.90
CA GLN A 84 -6.44 -2.59 -2.42
C GLN A 84 -7.05 -2.84 -3.77
N ILE A 85 -8.10 -2.09 -4.08
CA ILE A 85 -8.76 -2.11 -5.37
C ILE A 85 -8.69 -0.70 -5.93
N LEU A 86 -8.03 -0.56 -7.08
CA LEU A 86 -8.10 0.65 -7.89
C LEU A 86 -9.11 0.40 -9.00
N ILE A 87 -10.24 1.10 -8.96
CA ILE A 87 -11.28 1.01 -10.01
C ILE A 87 -11.01 2.12 -11.02
N SER A 88 -10.58 1.76 -12.22
CA SER A 88 -10.30 2.73 -13.29
C SER A 88 -11.31 2.58 -14.41
N GLY A 89 -12.12 3.62 -14.63
CA GLY A 89 -13.20 3.63 -15.60
C GLY A 89 -13.57 5.04 -16.03
N ASP A 90 -14.55 5.13 -16.92
CA ASP A 90 -15.00 6.39 -17.51
C ASP A 90 -16.11 7.05 -16.65
N ASN A 91 -15.99 8.36 -16.43
CA ASN A 91 -17.05 9.23 -15.87
C ASN A 91 -17.25 10.50 -16.72
N GLY A 92 -16.97 10.42 -18.02
CA GLY A 92 -16.96 11.55 -18.95
C GLY A 92 -18.35 12.03 -19.38
N LYS A 93 -19.43 11.39 -18.94
CA LYS A 93 -20.82 11.81 -19.19
C LYS A 93 -21.55 11.93 -17.85
N SER A 94 -22.36 12.98 -17.69
CA SER A 94 -23.09 13.28 -16.44
C SER A 94 -23.95 12.13 -15.90
N ASP A 95 -24.40 11.24 -16.79
CA ASP A 95 -25.34 10.16 -16.48
C ASP A 95 -24.65 8.78 -16.45
N TYR A 96 -23.31 8.75 -16.39
CA TYR A 96 -22.53 7.52 -16.55
C TYR A 96 -21.26 7.53 -15.71
N ASP A 97 -21.31 6.87 -14.55
CA ASP A 97 -20.19 6.74 -13.60
C ASP A 97 -19.92 5.25 -13.31
N GLU A 98 -19.11 4.61 -14.16
CA GLU A 98 -18.75 3.20 -13.97
C GLU A 98 -17.99 2.96 -12.66
N PRO A 99 -16.97 3.79 -12.31
CA PRO A 99 -16.21 3.56 -11.09
C PRO A 99 -17.07 3.58 -9.82
N THR A 100 -18.00 4.53 -9.70
CA THR A 100 -18.90 4.63 -8.53
C THR A 100 -19.85 3.45 -8.44
N ASP A 101 -20.43 3.01 -9.56
CA ASP A 101 -21.29 1.82 -9.60
C ASP A 101 -20.55 0.58 -9.09
N MET A 102 -19.32 0.35 -9.61
CA MET A 102 -18.50 -0.79 -9.21
C MET A 102 -18.12 -0.73 -7.73
N LYS A 103 -17.73 0.45 -7.22
CA LYS A 103 -17.46 0.65 -5.79
C LYS A 103 -18.67 0.27 -4.94
N ASN A 104 -19.86 0.74 -5.29
CA ASN A 104 -21.07 0.47 -4.54
C ASN A 104 -21.39 -1.03 -4.47
N ASP A 105 -21.21 -1.76 -5.57
CA ASP A 105 -21.46 -3.20 -5.59
C ASP A 105 -20.36 -4.00 -4.88
N LEU A 106 -19.11 -3.55 -4.90
CA LEU A 106 -18.03 -4.16 -4.09
C LEU A 106 -18.25 -3.95 -2.58
N ILE A 107 -18.72 -2.77 -2.17
CA ILE A 107 -19.09 -2.49 -0.78
C ILE A 107 -20.24 -3.41 -0.35
N LYS A 108 -21.28 -3.55 -1.17
CA LYS A 108 -22.38 -4.50 -0.93
C LYS A 108 -21.90 -5.94 -0.83
N ALA A 109 -20.84 -6.31 -1.57
CA ALA A 109 -20.23 -7.64 -1.52
C ALA A 109 -19.30 -7.86 -0.29
N GLY A 110 -19.19 -6.87 0.61
CA GLY A 110 -18.47 -6.94 1.87
C GLY A 110 -17.03 -6.40 1.84
N ILE A 111 -16.64 -5.67 0.79
CA ILE A 111 -15.32 -5.04 0.73
C ILE A 111 -15.37 -3.67 1.44
N PRO A 112 -14.48 -3.40 2.41
CA PRO A 112 -14.42 -2.11 3.09
C PRO A 112 -14.12 -0.96 2.14
N GLU A 113 -14.89 0.13 2.23
CA GLU A 113 -14.73 1.33 1.39
C GLU A 113 -13.30 1.89 1.41
N LYS A 114 -12.65 1.87 2.57
CA LYS A 114 -11.25 2.32 2.76
C LYS A 114 -10.23 1.60 1.87
N ASN A 115 -10.57 0.43 1.32
CA ASN A 115 -9.70 -0.36 0.46
C ASN A 115 -9.99 -0.18 -1.04
N ILE A 116 -10.92 0.71 -1.39
CA ILE A 116 -11.35 0.97 -2.76
C ILE A 116 -11.00 2.41 -3.13
N THR A 117 -10.16 2.59 -4.14
CA THR A 117 -9.80 3.90 -4.71
C THR A 117 -10.40 4.02 -6.11
N LEU A 118 -10.93 5.20 -6.46
CA LEU A 118 -11.57 5.45 -7.75
C LEU A 118 -10.63 6.26 -8.66
N ASP A 119 -10.55 5.85 -9.92
CA ASP A 119 -9.93 6.58 -11.01
C ASP A 119 -10.97 6.83 -12.11
N PHE A 120 -11.43 8.07 -12.20
CA PHE A 120 -12.49 8.52 -13.13
C PHE A 120 -11.99 8.89 -14.53
N ALA A 121 -10.67 8.80 -14.78
CA ALA A 121 -10.07 9.17 -16.05
C ALA A 121 -9.53 7.95 -16.83
N GLY A 122 -10.10 6.78 -16.58
CA GLY A 122 -9.79 5.51 -17.24
C GLY A 122 -10.50 5.31 -18.58
N PHE A 123 -10.45 6.28 -19.50
CA PHE A 123 -11.20 6.26 -20.77
C PHE A 123 -10.82 5.10 -21.70
N ARG A 124 -9.58 4.62 -21.60
CA ARG A 124 -9.06 3.46 -22.34
C ARG A 124 -8.07 2.73 -21.44
N THR A 125 -7.74 1.50 -21.79
CA THR A 125 -6.75 0.70 -21.05
C THR A 125 -5.38 1.37 -20.94
N LEU A 126 -4.93 2.11 -21.96
CA LEU A 126 -3.69 2.90 -21.86
C LEU A 126 -3.80 3.94 -20.74
N ASP A 127 -4.93 4.65 -20.67
CA ASP A 127 -5.17 5.66 -19.65
C ASP A 127 -5.16 5.01 -18.24
N SER A 128 -5.89 3.91 -18.05
CA SER A 128 -5.91 3.18 -16.75
C SER A 128 -4.54 2.68 -16.31
N ILE A 129 -3.75 2.09 -17.22
CA ILE A 129 -2.46 1.50 -16.88
C ILE A 129 -1.44 2.58 -16.53
N VAL A 130 -1.33 3.63 -17.35
CA VAL A 130 -0.35 4.70 -17.11
C VAL A 130 -0.74 5.50 -15.86
N ARG A 131 -2.03 5.79 -15.67
CA ARG A 131 -2.51 6.53 -14.49
C ARG A 131 -2.29 5.75 -13.20
N ALA A 132 -2.48 4.42 -13.21
CA ALA A 132 -2.16 3.58 -12.04
C ALA A 132 -0.73 3.85 -11.53
N LYS A 133 0.25 3.95 -12.43
CA LYS A 133 1.64 4.27 -12.06
C LYS A 133 1.84 5.74 -11.72
N GLU A 134 1.51 6.64 -12.65
CA GLU A 134 1.91 8.06 -12.55
C GLU A 134 1.14 8.81 -11.46
N ILE A 135 -0.13 8.43 -11.24
CA ILE A 135 -1.04 9.13 -10.33
C ILE A 135 -1.14 8.42 -8.99
N PHE A 136 -1.31 7.11 -9.01
CA PHE A 136 -1.53 6.30 -7.81
C PHE A 136 -0.28 5.57 -7.32
N GLY A 137 0.87 5.75 -7.98
CA GLY A 137 2.15 5.16 -7.55
C GLY A 137 2.20 3.63 -7.62
N VAL A 138 1.31 3.00 -8.40
CA VAL A 138 1.21 1.54 -8.49
C VAL A 138 2.32 0.98 -9.38
N GLU A 139 3.28 0.30 -8.76
CA GLU A 139 4.39 -0.35 -9.48
C GLU A 139 4.15 -1.85 -9.73
N ASN A 140 3.27 -2.48 -8.95
CA ASN A 140 2.88 -3.88 -9.13
C ASN A 140 1.37 -4.08 -8.91
N MET A 141 0.72 -4.88 -9.75
CA MET A 141 -0.73 -5.05 -9.69
C MET A 141 -1.27 -6.33 -10.34
N ILE A 142 -2.49 -6.70 -9.95
CA ILE A 142 -3.32 -7.68 -10.67
C ILE A 142 -4.36 -6.94 -11.50
N ILE A 143 -4.32 -7.07 -12.81
CA ILE A 143 -5.32 -6.50 -13.73
C ILE A 143 -6.54 -7.43 -13.76
N ILE A 144 -7.71 -6.90 -13.40
CA ILE A 144 -8.96 -7.66 -13.28
C ILE A 144 -9.90 -7.23 -14.41
N SER A 145 -10.10 -8.14 -15.37
CA SER A 145 -10.98 -7.93 -16.52
C SER A 145 -11.24 -9.26 -17.23
N GLN A 146 -11.81 -9.21 -18.43
CA GLN A 146 -11.84 -10.38 -19.30
C GLN A 146 -10.49 -10.59 -19.97
N LYS A 147 -10.16 -11.84 -20.32
CA LYS A 147 -8.88 -12.25 -20.94
C LYS A 147 -8.40 -11.33 -22.04
N PHE A 148 -9.29 -10.94 -22.95
CA PHE A 148 -8.95 -10.13 -24.10
C PHE A 148 -8.47 -8.72 -23.71
N HIS A 149 -9.07 -8.09 -22.69
CA HIS A 149 -8.63 -6.82 -22.12
C HIS A 149 -7.38 -6.95 -21.25
N ILE A 150 -7.27 -8.04 -20.48
CA ILE A 150 -6.11 -8.33 -19.64
C ILE A 150 -4.83 -8.41 -20.47
N ILE A 151 -4.87 -9.16 -21.57
CA ILE A 151 -3.70 -9.33 -22.45
C ILE A 151 -3.18 -7.97 -22.92
N ARG A 152 -4.09 -7.07 -23.33
CA ARG A 152 -3.74 -5.70 -23.75
C ARG A 152 -3.16 -4.88 -22.59
N GLY A 153 -3.75 -5.00 -21.40
CA GLY A 153 -3.25 -4.36 -20.18
C GLY A 153 -1.84 -4.83 -19.78
N ILE A 154 -1.54 -6.12 -19.91
CA ILE A 154 -0.22 -6.69 -19.58
C ILE A 154 0.86 -6.15 -20.52
N VAL A 155 0.57 -6.05 -21.83
CA VAL A 155 1.53 -5.46 -22.79
C VAL A 155 1.82 -4.01 -22.43
N LEU A 156 0.79 -3.21 -22.20
CA LEU A 156 0.95 -1.82 -21.77
C LEU A 156 1.78 -1.74 -20.48
N ALA A 157 1.41 -2.49 -19.44
CA ALA A 157 2.13 -2.51 -18.17
C ALA A 157 3.62 -2.84 -18.36
N HIS A 158 3.93 -3.82 -19.21
CA HIS A 158 5.31 -4.17 -19.54
C HIS A 158 6.10 -2.99 -20.14
N PHE A 159 5.54 -2.28 -21.12
CA PHE A 159 6.21 -1.13 -21.75
C PHE A 159 6.33 0.09 -20.84
N TYR A 160 5.39 0.27 -19.91
CA TYR A 160 5.44 1.34 -18.91
C TYR A 160 6.16 0.93 -17.61
N GLY A 161 6.80 -0.24 -17.58
CA GLY A 161 7.63 -0.70 -16.45
C GLY A 161 6.83 -0.98 -15.18
N ILE A 162 5.62 -1.54 -15.30
CA ILE A 162 4.75 -1.96 -14.20
C ILE A 162 4.75 -3.49 -14.17
N ASP A 163 5.01 -4.08 -12.99
CA ASP A 163 4.95 -5.52 -12.77
C ASP A 163 3.49 -5.97 -12.61
N ALA A 164 2.85 -6.25 -13.75
CA ALA A 164 1.45 -6.63 -13.80
C ALA A 164 1.24 -8.09 -14.25
N ILE A 165 0.33 -8.76 -13.54
CA ILE A 165 -0.28 -10.03 -13.93
C ILE A 165 -1.79 -9.84 -14.08
N GLY A 166 -2.47 -10.78 -14.72
CA GLY A 166 -3.90 -10.71 -14.99
C GLY A 166 -4.71 -11.76 -14.24
N TYR A 167 -5.92 -11.40 -13.81
CA TYR A 167 -6.90 -12.35 -13.29
C TYR A 167 -8.17 -12.33 -14.12
N GLU A 168 -8.39 -13.44 -14.84
CA GLU A 168 -9.47 -13.59 -15.82
C GLU A 168 -10.82 -13.72 -15.14
N ALA A 169 -11.64 -12.68 -15.28
CA ALA A 169 -13.07 -12.76 -15.01
C ALA A 169 -13.75 -13.72 -16.02
N GLN A 170 -14.78 -14.42 -15.56
CA GLN A 170 -15.54 -15.39 -16.34
C GLN A 170 -15.89 -14.86 -17.75
N ALA A 171 -15.68 -15.71 -18.76
CA ALA A 171 -15.98 -15.38 -20.15
C ALA A 171 -17.49 -15.25 -20.38
N VAL A 172 -17.89 -14.26 -21.19
CA VAL A 172 -19.27 -14.10 -21.66
C VAL A 172 -19.45 -14.92 -22.95
N PRO A 173 -20.55 -15.68 -23.11
CA PRO A 173 -20.78 -16.53 -24.28
C PRO A 173 -20.64 -15.81 -25.63
N LEU A 174 -19.92 -16.45 -26.56
CA LEU A 174 -19.58 -15.91 -27.89
C LEU A 174 -20.78 -15.46 -28.73
N LYS A 175 -21.91 -16.17 -28.62
CA LYS A 175 -23.17 -15.84 -29.33
C LYS A 175 -23.68 -14.42 -29.02
N LEU A 176 -23.25 -13.84 -27.90
CA LEU A 176 -23.67 -12.52 -27.46
C LEU A 176 -22.76 -11.39 -27.98
N SER A 177 -21.58 -11.66 -28.58
CA SER A 177 -20.57 -10.61 -28.81
C SER A 177 -19.49 -10.84 -29.90
N PRO A 178 -19.81 -11.29 -31.12
CA PRO A 178 -18.81 -11.43 -32.20
C PRO A 178 -18.15 -10.09 -32.59
N ARG A 179 -18.88 -8.97 -32.52
CA ARG A 179 -18.36 -7.61 -32.76
C ARG A 179 -17.20 -7.24 -31.82
N ILE A 180 -17.16 -7.80 -30.61
CA ILE A 180 -16.12 -7.51 -29.62
C ILE A 180 -14.77 -8.07 -30.08
N PHE A 181 -14.73 -9.24 -30.72
CA PHE A 181 -13.48 -9.84 -31.21
C PHE A 181 -12.81 -9.01 -32.29
N VAL A 182 -13.58 -8.54 -33.27
CA VAL A 182 -13.07 -7.67 -34.34
C VAL A 182 -12.58 -6.35 -33.74
N ARG A 183 -13.39 -5.73 -32.87
CA ARG A 183 -13.01 -4.49 -32.18
C ARG A 183 -11.72 -4.67 -31.38
N GLU A 184 -11.55 -5.79 -30.70
CA GLU A 184 -10.37 -6.04 -29.89
C GLU A 184 -9.12 -6.22 -30.75
N ARG A 185 -9.22 -6.93 -31.87
CA ARG A 185 -8.07 -7.13 -32.77
C ARG A 185 -7.57 -5.80 -33.34
N LEU A 186 -8.50 -4.89 -33.68
CA LEU A 186 -8.18 -3.52 -34.07
C LEU A 186 -7.62 -2.69 -32.90
N ALA A 187 -8.14 -2.89 -31.69
CA ALA A 187 -7.65 -2.21 -30.49
C ALA A 187 -6.20 -2.61 -30.13
N ARG A 188 -5.78 -3.85 -30.42
CA ARG A 188 -4.38 -4.31 -30.26
C ARG A 188 -3.45 -3.61 -31.23
N VAL A 189 -3.83 -3.50 -32.50
CA VAL A 189 -3.05 -2.72 -33.48
C VAL A 189 -2.92 -1.26 -33.02
N LYS A 190 -4.03 -0.65 -32.58
CA LYS A 190 -4.02 0.71 -32.04
C LYS A 190 -3.12 0.84 -30.81
N MET A 191 -3.11 -0.13 -29.90
CA MET A 191 -2.21 -0.14 -28.73
C MET A 191 -0.76 -0.10 -29.16
N TRP A 192 -0.35 -0.93 -30.12
CA TRP A 192 1.02 -0.93 -30.63
C TRP A 192 1.40 0.39 -31.29
N LEU A 193 0.47 1.02 -32.02
CA LEU A 193 0.69 2.37 -32.54
C LEU A 193 0.83 3.40 -31.40
N ASP A 194 -0.03 3.34 -30.38
CA ASP A 194 0.05 4.23 -29.22
C ASP A 194 1.41 4.07 -28.49
N ILE A 195 1.92 2.84 -28.35
CA ILE A 195 3.26 2.56 -27.78
C ILE A 195 4.36 3.14 -28.68
N PHE A 196 4.31 2.85 -29.98
CA PHE A 196 5.33 3.31 -30.94
C PHE A 196 5.45 4.83 -31.00
N PHE A 197 4.31 5.54 -30.90
CA PHE A 197 4.27 6.99 -30.89
C PHE A 197 4.36 7.61 -29.48
N GLY A 198 4.60 6.82 -28.43
CA GLY A 198 4.78 7.32 -27.06
C GLY A 198 3.57 8.08 -26.50
N LYS A 199 2.36 7.67 -26.89
CA LYS A 199 1.13 8.41 -26.57
C LYS A 199 0.88 8.45 -25.06
N GLN A 200 0.53 9.62 -24.55
CA GLN A 200 0.20 9.85 -23.14
C GLN A 200 -1.30 9.74 -22.87
N PRO A 201 -1.70 9.53 -21.59
CA PRO A 201 -3.10 9.52 -21.21
C PRO A 201 -3.81 10.82 -21.56
N LYS A 202 -5.12 10.73 -21.86
CA LYS A 202 -5.92 11.93 -22.18
C LYS A 202 -5.93 12.95 -21.03
N PHE A 203 -5.96 12.46 -19.80
CA PHE A 203 -5.89 13.26 -18.59
C PHE A 203 -4.96 12.57 -17.59
N LEU A 204 -3.86 13.21 -17.21
CA LEU A 204 -2.96 12.74 -16.16
C LEU A 204 -3.40 13.27 -14.78
N GLY A 205 -3.68 14.56 -14.61
CA GLY A 205 -4.11 15.08 -13.31
C GLY A 205 -2.98 15.14 -12.27
N LYS A 206 -3.33 15.37 -11.00
CA LYS A 206 -2.38 15.45 -9.87
C LYS A 206 -2.21 14.07 -9.24
N LYS A 207 -1.08 13.82 -8.56
CA LYS A 207 -0.88 12.58 -7.78
C LYS A 207 -1.93 12.44 -6.69
N GLU A 208 -2.44 11.23 -6.51
CA GLU A 208 -3.46 10.85 -5.54
C GLU A 208 -2.99 9.64 -4.75
N GLU A 209 -3.30 9.59 -3.46
CA GLU A 209 -2.96 8.44 -2.62
C GLU A 209 -4.07 7.39 -2.69
N LEU A 210 -3.69 6.11 -2.57
CA LEU A 210 -4.66 5.05 -2.35
C LEU A 210 -5.34 5.24 -0.99
N ASN A 211 -6.63 4.91 -0.90
CA ASN A 211 -7.45 5.18 0.29
C ASN A 211 -7.00 4.50 1.59
N SER A 212 -6.17 3.47 1.52
CA SER A 212 -5.50 2.86 2.67
C SER A 212 -4.00 2.72 2.41
N THR A 213 -3.19 3.16 3.36
CA THR A 213 -1.72 3.00 3.38
C THR A 213 -1.24 1.87 4.31
N LEU A 214 -2.18 1.26 5.06
CA LEU A 214 -1.92 0.27 6.09
C LEU A 214 -2.50 -1.10 5.70
N PHE A 215 -1.75 -1.87 4.92
CA PHE A 215 -2.19 -3.19 4.48
C PHE A 215 -1.92 -4.25 5.56
N PRO A 216 -2.77 -5.30 5.66
CA PRO A 216 -2.50 -6.42 6.55
C PRO A 216 -1.22 -7.14 6.11
N ILE A 217 -0.25 -7.23 7.02
CA ILE A 217 1.01 -7.95 6.85
C ILE A 217 1.06 -9.01 7.96
N LYS A 218 1.24 -10.27 7.59
CA LYS A 218 1.24 -11.39 8.54
C LYS A 218 2.24 -11.15 9.69
N ASP A 219 1.73 -11.25 10.92
CA ASP A 219 2.50 -11.09 12.16
C ASP A 219 3.21 -9.73 12.30
N VAL A 220 2.65 -8.68 11.69
CA VAL A 220 3.11 -7.29 11.82
C VAL A 220 1.94 -6.40 12.24
N ALA A 221 2.18 -5.42 13.10
CA ALA A 221 1.27 -4.34 13.44
C ALA A 221 1.86 -3.04 12.93
N VAL A 222 1.04 -2.21 12.30
CA VAL A 222 1.45 -0.90 11.80
C VAL A 222 0.55 0.17 12.41
N ILE A 223 1.16 1.16 13.07
CA ILE A 223 0.46 2.29 13.69
C ILE A 223 1.00 3.56 13.05
N GLU A 224 0.15 4.30 12.34
CA GLU A 224 0.46 5.58 11.73
C GLU A 224 -0.20 6.70 12.54
N VAL A 225 0.59 7.69 12.95
CA VAL A 225 0.16 8.83 13.76
C VAL A 225 0.33 10.10 12.93
N ASP A 226 -0.78 10.74 12.56
CA ASP A 226 -0.79 12.10 12.00
C ASP A 226 -0.71 13.09 13.17
N LEU A 227 0.47 13.69 13.37
CA LEU A 227 0.72 14.61 14.47
C LEU A 227 0.03 15.98 14.27
N GLU A 228 -0.26 16.36 13.03
CA GLU A 228 -0.93 17.63 12.70
C GLU A 228 -2.42 17.54 13.03
N LYS A 229 -3.08 16.48 12.53
CA LYS A 229 -4.51 16.23 12.81
C LYS A 229 -4.75 15.64 14.19
N GLN A 230 -3.69 15.19 14.86
CA GLN A 230 -3.77 14.43 16.10
C GLN A 230 -4.68 13.22 15.92
N SER A 231 -4.45 12.48 14.83
CA SER A 231 -5.20 11.28 14.51
C SER A 231 -4.28 10.08 14.38
N VAL A 232 -4.81 8.90 14.66
CA VAL A 232 -4.07 7.64 14.51
C VAL A 232 -4.84 6.71 13.63
N ASP A 233 -4.13 6.06 12.72
CA ASP A 233 -4.55 4.96 11.90
C ASP A 233 -3.79 3.71 12.34
N PHE A 234 -4.53 2.64 12.60
CA PHE A 234 -3.96 1.37 13.06
C PHE A 234 -4.35 0.24 12.11
N GLY A 235 -3.38 -0.54 11.65
CA GLY A 235 -3.58 -1.65 10.72
C GLY A 235 -2.43 -2.66 10.76
N GLY A 236 -2.22 -3.39 9.67
CA GLY A 236 -1.14 -4.37 9.58
C GLY A 236 -1.45 -5.73 10.19
N ILE A 237 -2.30 -5.85 11.21
CA ILE A 237 -2.44 -7.14 11.92
C ILE A 237 -3.28 -8.15 11.12
N GLN A 238 -2.59 -9.13 10.52
CA GLN A 238 -3.18 -10.42 10.16
C GLN A 238 -2.72 -11.48 11.16
N THR A 239 -3.61 -11.87 12.07
CA THR A 239 -3.43 -13.08 12.90
C THR A 239 -4.33 -14.18 12.35
N THR A 240 -3.99 -15.44 12.59
CA THR A 240 -4.64 -16.64 12.02
C THR A 240 -6.16 -16.72 12.19
N GLN A 241 -6.81 -15.83 12.95
CA GLN A 241 -8.27 -15.82 13.13
C GLN A 241 -8.96 -14.45 13.25
N LYS A 242 -8.30 -13.28 13.18
CA LYS A 242 -9.00 -11.97 13.33
C LYS A 242 -8.36 -10.85 12.49
N HIS A 243 -9.19 -10.22 11.66
CA HIS A 243 -8.94 -8.87 11.13
C HIS A 243 -9.33 -7.87 12.21
N TYR A 244 -8.45 -6.95 12.57
CA TYR A 244 -8.79 -5.86 13.48
C TYR A 244 -9.14 -4.61 12.68
N ASP A 245 -10.22 -3.95 13.08
CA ASP A 245 -10.69 -2.71 12.46
C ASP A 245 -9.60 -1.63 12.48
N THR A 246 -9.49 -0.92 11.36
CA THR A 246 -8.73 0.33 11.33
C THR A 246 -9.47 1.33 12.20
N GLN A 247 -8.87 1.73 13.30
CA GLN A 247 -9.41 2.80 14.13
C GLN A 247 -8.81 4.12 13.67
N LYS A 248 -9.67 5.03 13.19
CA LYS A 248 -9.38 6.46 13.12
C LYS A 248 -9.88 7.11 14.39
N ALA A 249 -9.00 7.72 15.16
CA ALA A 249 -9.39 8.43 16.38
C ALA A 249 -8.58 9.71 16.57
N ASN A 250 -9.22 10.75 17.11
CA ASN A 250 -8.55 11.99 17.53
C ASN A 250 -7.82 11.75 18.86
N LEU A 251 -6.53 11.48 18.80
CA LEU A 251 -5.70 11.05 19.91
C LEU A 251 -4.47 11.95 20.12
N ILE A 252 -4.05 12.11 21.38
CA ILE A 252 -2.83 12.81 21.77
C ILE A 252 -1.71 11.77 21.95
N PHE A 253 -0.58 12.02 21.30
CA PHE A 253 0.65 11.28 21.51
C PHE A 253 1.36 11.77 22.78
N GLN A 254 1.66 10.86 23.70
CA GLN A 254 2.33 11.12 24.97
C GLN A 254 3.39 10.05 25.27
N ARG A 255 4.29 10.35 26.20
CA ARG A 255 5.43 9.50 26.55
C ARG A 255 5.48 9.37 28.06
N PHE A 256 5.58 8.15 28.56
CA PHE A 256 5.55 7.85 29.99
C PHE A 256 6.69 6.90 30.37
N PHE A 257 7.15 6.99 31.62
CA PHE A 257 8.02 5.98 32.22
C PHE A 257 7.20 4.76 32.65
N ALA A 258 7.86 3.61 32.77
CA ALA A 258 7.23 2.34 33.18
C ALA A 258 6.42 2.47 34.48
N LYS A 259 7.01 3.16 35.48
CA LYS A 259 6.39 3.41 36.79
C LYS A 259 5.15 4.29 36.68
N ASP A 260 5.10 5.21 35.72
CA ASP A 260 3.92 6.02 35.43
C ASP A 260 2.90 5.21 34.64
N PHE A 261 3.35 4.30 33.77
CA PHE A 261 2.50 3.44 32.97
C PHE A 261 1.69 2.45 33.81
N LEU A 262 2.31 1.70 34.74
CA LEU A 262 1.58 0.76 35.61
C LEU A 262 0.48 1.44 36.43
N LYS A 263 0.68 2.71 36.82
CA LYS A 263 -0.34 3.53 37.50
C LYS A 263 -1.48 3.99 36.58
N ASN A 264 -1.25 4.05 35.27
CA ASN A 264 -2.16 4.61 34.29
C ASN A 264 -2.68 3.59 33.26
N ILE A 265 -2.30 2.31 33.34
CA ILE A 265 -2.73 1.28 32.37
C ILE A 265 -4.25 1.03 32.43
N GLY A 266 -4.87 1.35 33.57
CA GLY A 266 -6.34 1.36 33.77
C GLY A 266 -7.03 2.64 33.31
N ASP A 267 -6.30 3.65 32.82
CA ASP A 267 -6.89 4.87 32.27
C ASP A 267 -7.59 4.54 30.95
N SER A 268 -8.93 4.62 30.96
CA SER A 268 -9.78 4.43 29.79
C SER A 268 -9.42 5.32 28.59
N LYS A 269 -8.69 6.42 28.81
CA LYS A 269 -8.21 7.29 27.74
C LYS A 269 -7.03 6.68 26.98
N VAL A 270 -6.25 5.78 27.56
CA VAL A 270 -5.14 5.12 26.86
C VAL A 270 -5.70 4.22 25.76
N GLN A 271 -5.25 4.45 24.53
CA GLN A 271 -5.69 3.71 23.34
C GLN A 271 -4.61 2.79 22.80
N PHE A 272 -3.35 3.22 22.76
CA PHE A 272 -2.24 2.38 22.29
C PHE A 272 -1.01 2.55 23.17
N VAL A 273 -0.22 1.48 23.29
CA VAL A 273 1.03 1.41 24.04
C VAL A 273 2.07 0.70 23.19
N ILE A 274 3.22 1.33 23.00
CA ILE A 274 4.34 0.81 22.20
C ILE A 274 5.63 0.97 23.02
N ASN A 275 6.55 -0.01 22.97
CA ASN A 275 7.87 0.15 23.62
C ASN A 275 8.71 1.26 22.95
N GLY A 276 9.78 1.68 23.62
CA GLY A 276 10.68 2.70 23.09
C GLY A 276 12.14 2.25 22.93
N GLN A 277 13.08 3.17 23.16
CA GLN A 277 14.50 2.97 22.95
C GLN A 277 15.15 1.90 23.84
N PHE A 278 16.36 1.51 23.47
CA PHE A 278 17.19 0.55 24.20
C PHE A 278 17.57 1.05 25.60
N PHE A 279 17.76 0.10 26.51
CA PHE A 279 18.09 0.36 27.90
C PHE A 279 19.10 -0.68 28.39
N ASP A 280 19.94 -0.29 29.34
CA ASP A 280 20.97 -1.11 29.97
C ASP A 280 20.56 -1.37 31.43
N GLN A 281 20.26 -2.62 31.75
CA GLN A 281 19.86 -3.04 33.10
C GLN A 281 20.97 -2.87 34.14
N ASN A 282 22.22 -2.75 33.69
CA ASN A 282 23.40 -2.66 34.56
C ASN A 282 23.91 -1.23 34.75
N LYS A 283 23.34 -0.22 34.06
CA LYS A 283 23.79 1.18 34.14
C LYS A 283 22.71 2.13 34.64
N THR A 284 22.84 2.52 35.91
CA THR A 284 22.11 3.64 36.56
C THR A 284 22.80 4.99 36.25
N PRO A 285 22.08 6.13 36.15
CA PRO A 285 20.90 6.49 36.96
C PRO A 285 19.53 6.39 36.26
N THR A 286 19.44 6.29 34.94
CA THR A 286 18.16 6.28 34.22
C THR A 286 17.80 4.94 33.58
N LEU A 287 18.70 3.96 33.60
CA LEU A 287 18.64 2.68 32.86
C LEU A 287 18.61 2.85 31.32
N LEU A 288 18.46 4.05 30.78
CA LEU A 288 18.36 4.29 29.33
C LEU A 288 19.73 4.29 28.66
N SER A 289 19.86 3.68 27.48
CA SER A 289 21.13 3.63 26.74
C SER A 289 21.42 4.91 25.95
N PHE A 290 20.40 5.74 25.68
CA PHE A 290 20.55 6.96 24.86
C PHE A 290 19.74 8.16 25.40
N PRO A 291 19.99 9.37 24.84
CA PRO A 291 19.28 10.56 25.25
C PRO A 291 17.78 10.49 24.98
N LEU A 292 17.02 11.08 25.90
CA LEU A 292 15.58 11.20 25.81
C LEU A 292 15.15 12.57 26.32
N LYS A 293 14.46 13.32 25.47
CA LYS A 293 13.77 14.56 25.83
C LYS A 293 12.30 14.40 25.50
N SER A 294 11.43 14.75 26.43
CA SER A 294 10.00 14.74 26.18
C SER A 294 9.34 16.00 26.71
N LYS A 295 8.49 16.61 25.86
CA LYS A 295 7.77 17.85 26.20
C LYS A 295 8.67 18.93 26.80
N GLY A 296 9.85 19.11 26.21
CA GLY A 296 10.84 20.09 26.66
C GLY A 296 11.74 19.62 27.81
N LYS A 297 11.34 18.58 28.57
CA LYS A 297 12.12 18.07 29.71
C LYS A 297 13.17 17.06 29.24
N ILE A 298 14.44 17.35 29.51
CA ILE A 298 15.53 16.39 29.34
C ILE A 298 15.40 15.34 30.44
N ILE A 299 15.26 14.08 30.04
CA ILE A 299 15.11 12.96 30.98
C ILE A 299 16.41 12.17 31.09
N SER A 300 17.08 11.95 29.96
CA SER A 300 18.41 11.37 29.92
C SER A 300 19.25 12.13 28.91
N SER A 301 20.48 12.43 29.27
CA SER A 301 21.55 12.89 28.38
C SER A 301 22.61 11.81 28.15
N TYR A 302 22.47 10.64 28.80
CA TYR A 302 23.41 9.53 28.64
C TYR A 302 23.41 9.03 27.20
N MET A 303 24.59 8.76 26.67
CA MET A 303 24.78 8.23 25.32
C MET A 303 25.83 7.13 25.34
N ASP A 304 25.40 5.90 25.08
CA ASP A 304 26.29 4.85 24.59
C ASP A 304 26.72 5.20 23.15
N ASN A 305 28.00 5.09 22.78
CA ASN A 305 28.53 5.42 21.44
C ASN A 305 29.00 4.20 20.62
N THR A 306 28.68 2.98 21.05
CA THR A 306 29.24 1.74 20.49
C THR A 306 28.76 1.40 19.08
N LEU A 307 27.51 1.71 18.75
CA LEU A 307 26.87 1.31 17.49
C LEU A 307 26.22 2.50 16.77
N PRO A 308 26.10 2.46 15.42
CA PRO A 308 25.50 3.54 14.63
C PRO A 308 24.06 3.87 15.04
N LYS A 309 23.73 5.17 15.12
CA LYS A 309 22.45 5.65 15.66
C LYS A 309 21.63 6.43 14.65
N LYS A 310 20.37 6.60 15.02
CA LYS A 310 19.49 7.60 14.47
C LYS A 310 18.74 8.31 15.58
N THR A 311 18.38 9.55 15.32
CA THR A 311 17.65 10.41 16.24
C THR A 311 16.34 10.83 15.61
N LEU A 312 15.24 10.52 16.30
CA LEU A 312 13.91 11.02 16.00
C LEU A 312 13.67 12.30 16.80
N ILE A 313 13.31 13.37 16.10
CA ILE A 313 12.94 14.66 16.65
C ILE A 313 11.53 14.99 16.20
N ILE A 314 10.66 15.32 17.14
CA ILE A 314 9.39 15.99 16.85
C ILE A 314 9.59 17.45 17.26
N ASP A 315 9.48 18.36 16.30
CA ASP A 315 9.68 19.79 16.55
C ASP A 315 8.44 20.47 17.14
N GLU A 316 8.58 21.73 17.53
CA GLU A 316 7.49 22.56 18.08
C GLU A 316 6.27 22.70 17.16
N ASN A 317 6.43 22.43 15.86
CA ASN A 317 5.37 22.49 14.85
C ASN A 317 4.80 21.10 14.52
N ASN A 318 5.06 20.09 15.37
CA ASN A 318 4.65 18.70 15.16
C ASN A 318 5.24 18.05 13.90
N GLN A 319 6.37 18.55 13.39
CA GLN A 319 7.04 17.92 12.26
C GLN A 319 8.02 16.84 12.71
N VAL A 320 8.03 15.73 11.97
CA VAL A 320 8.86 14.55 12.20
C VAL A 320 10.17 14.65 11.42
N HIS A 321 11.27 14.61 12.16
CA HIS A 321 12.62 14.56 11.62
C HIS A 321 13.33 13.31 12.12
N ILE A 322 13.92 12.54 11.22
CA ILE A 322 14.83 11.44 11.59
C ILE A 322 16.19 11.75 10.98
N LYS A 323 17.18 11.93 11.86
CA LYS A 323 18.56 12.31 11.52
C LYS A 323 19.52 11.17 11.84
N ASN A 324 20.66 11.15 11.14
CA ASN A 324 21.75 10.24 11.46
C ASN A 324 22.49 10.76 12.69
N ASP A 325 22.78 9.85 13.61
CA ASP A 325 23.39 10.14 14.91
C ASP A 325 22.67 11.23 15.71
N PHE A 326 23.24 11.59 16.85
CA PHE A 326 22.69 12.54 17.80
C PHE A 326 23.69 13.68 18.03
N GLN A 327 23.18 14.90 18.19
CA GLN A 327 23.99 16.07 18.53
C GLN A 327 23.51 16.64 19.89
N PRO A 328 24.40 16.82 20.88
CA PRO A 328 24.02 17.30 22.22
C PRO A 328 23.22 18.61 22.21
N GLN A 329 23.56 19.54 21.33
CA GLN A 329 22.86 20.81 21.12
C GLN A 329 21.37 20.67 20.82
N TRP A 330 20.91 19.52 20.34
CA TRP A 330 19.49 19.30 20.10
C TRP A 330 18.70 19.18 21.41
N LEU A 331 19.27 18.63 22.48
CA LEU A 331 18.60 18.57 23.79
C LEU A 331 18.34 19.96 24.36
N GLU A 332 19.28 20.88 24.17
CA GLU A 332 19.15 22.25 24.69
C GLU A 332 18.23 23.12 23.82
N ASN A 333 17.98 22.74 22.56
CA ASN A 333 17.15 23.52 21.66
C ASN A 333 15.66 23.43 22.05
N PRO A 334 15.01 24.55 22.42
CA PRO A 334 13.59 24.55 22.80
C PRO A 334 12.66 24.18 21.63
N LYS A 335 13.09 24.40 20.38
CA LYS A 335 12.34 24.01 19.17
C LYS A 335 12.23 22.50 18.97
N ASN A 336 13.03 21.74 19.72
CA ASN A 336 13.01 20.27 19.74
C ASN A 336 12.45 19.83 21.11
N PRO A 337 11.13 19.92 21.34
CA PRO A 337 10.53 19.51 22.61
C PRO A 337 10.69 18.00 22.84
N ASP A 338 10.85 17.22 21.78
CA ASP A 338 10.71 15.79 21.80
C ASP A 338 11.83 15.12 21.00
N ILE A 339 12.74 14.42 21.69
CA ILE A 339 13.90 13.75 21.10
C ILE A 339 13.99 12.34 21.66
N ILE A 340 14.17 11.35 20.79
CA ILE A 340 14.52 9.99 21.17
C ILE A 340 15.57 9.44 20.22
N VAL A 341 16.48 8.63 20.75
CA VAL A 341 17.57 8.02 20.01
C VAL A 341 17.41 6.50 19.99
N GLY A 342 17.92 5.87 18.95
CA GLY A 342 17.85 4.43 18.77
C GLY A 342 18.87 4.01 17.73
N PHE A 343 18.89 2.72 17.39
CA PHE A 343 19.89 2.23 16.46
C PHE A 343 19.52 2.46 15.00
N SER A 344 20.55 2.61 14.18
CA SER A 344 20.40 2.55 12.73
C SER A 344 19.97 1.13 12.33
N PRO A 345 19.04 0.97 11.36
CA PRO A 345 18.66 -0.34 10.82
C PRO A 345 19.82 -1.12 10.16
N LYS A 346 20.99 -0.49 10.02
CA LYS A 346 22.22 -1.16 9.57
C LYS A 346 22.77 -2.13 10.62
N VAL A 347 22.46 -1.93 11.91
CA VAL A 347 22.98 -2.72 13.02
C VAL A 347 22.51 -4.18 12.95
N ASP A 348 21.26 -4.41 12.56
CA ASP A 348 20.66 -5.75 12.48
C ASP A 348 20.41 -6.24 11.04
N ALA A 349 20.80 -5.45 10.03
CA ALA A 349 20.50 -5.69 8.62
C ALA A 349 20.87 -7.10 8.13
N ASN A 350 21.98 -7.64 8.65
CA ASN A 350 22.51 -8.95 8.26
C ASN A 350 22.26 -10.04 9.31
N LEU A 351 21.54 -9.73 10.39
CA LEU A 351 21.21 -10.71 11.41
C LEU A 351 20.10 -11.64 10.89
N ALA A 352 20.46 -12.89 10.61
CA ALA A 352 19.54 -13.92 10.12
C ALA A 352 18.55 -14.41 11.20
N LEU A 353 18.70 -13.96 12.45
CA LEU A 353 17.84 -14.35 13.56
C LEU A 353 16.49 -13.64 13.46
N SER A 354 15.43 -14.45 13.42
CA SER A 354 14.05 -13.97 13.46
C SER A 354 13.65 -13.71 14.92
N LEU A 355 13.32 -12.45 15.22
CA LEU A 355 12.97 -11.98 16.57
C LEU A 355 11.79 -11.01 16.49
N PRO A 356 11.11 -10.75 17.62
CA PRO A 356 10.27 -9.59 17.73
C PRO A 356 11.07 -8.31 17.49
N ARG A 357 10.51 -7.36 16.74
CA ARG A 357 11.18 -6.10 16.39
C ARG A 357 10.20 -4.94 16.43
N THR A 358 10.65 -3.80 16.94
CA THR A 358 9.91 -2.53 16.92
C THR A 358 10.73 -1.49 16.16
N TYR A 359 10.18 -1.00 15.05
CA TYR A 359 10.79 0.03 14.23
C TYR A 359 9.89 1.27 14.26
N VAL A 360 10.50 2.45 14.15
CA VAL A 360 9.78 3.71 13.96
C VAL A 360 10.37 4.46 12.78
N GLY A 361 9.50 5.01 11.94
CA GLY A 361 9.89 5.81 10.79
C GLY A 361 8.93 6.94 10.54
N LYS A 362 9.19 7.67 9.46
CA LYS A 362 8.32 8.74 8.99
C LYS A 362 7.88 8.47 7.56
N ARG A 363 6.60 8.71 7.28
CA ARG A 363 6.06 8.69 5.91
C ARG A 363 6.38 10.00 5.19
N ASP A 364 6.12 11.11 5.86
CA ASP A 364 6.34 12.45 5.35
C ASP A 364 6.85 13.38 6.47
N LYS A 365 6.39 14.63 6.54
CA LYS A 365 6.76 15.58 7.59
C LYS A 365 5.85 15.50 8.83
N LYS A 366 4.68 14.89 8.78
CA LYS A 366 3.68 14.91 9.86
C LYS A 366 3.25 13.54 10.36
N HIS A 367 3.53 12.50 9.56
CA HIS A 367 3.18 11.14 9.90
C HIS A 367 4.35 10.38 10.50
N LEU A 368 4.16 9.90 11.73
CA LEU A 368 5.05 8.99 12.44
C LEU A 368 4.49 7.57 12.36
N VAL A 369 5.28 6.61 11.89
CA VAL A 369 4.82 5.23 11.68
C VAL A 369 5.61 4.26 12.53
N PHE A 370 4.93 3.51 13.38
CA PHE A 370 5.48 2.40 14.15
C PHE A 370 5.17 1.08 13.45
N VAL A 371 6.17 0.22 13.32
CA VAL A 371 6.05 -1.11 12.74
C VAL A 371 6.57 -2.12 13.75
N ILE A 372 5.68 -2.96 14.26
CA ILE A 372 5.99 -3.96 15.28
C ILE A 372 5.77 -5.34 14.67
N ALA A 373 6.78 -6.19 14.69
CA ALA A 373 6.69 -7.55 14.16
C ALA A 373 6.88 -8.58 15.28
N LYS A 374 6.14 -9.69 15.24
CA LYS A 374 6.30 -10.78 16.22
C LYS A 374 7.58 -11.59 16.03
N ALA A 375 7.92 -11.87 14.77
CA ALA A 375 9.09 -12.66 14.40
C ALA A 375 9.48 -12.34 12.95
N LYS A 376 10.51 -11.50 12.79
CA LYS A 376 11.11 -11.15 11.50
C LYS A 376 12.63 -11.01 11.64
N THR A 377 13.34 -11.30 10.57
CA THR A 377 14.75 -10.96 10.40
C THR A 377 14.92 -9.46 10.09
N GLY A 378 16.15 -8.94 10.20
CA GLY A 378 16.43 -7.54 9.81
C GLY A 378 16.11 -7.28 8.33
N LYS A 379 16.44 -8.22 7.43
CA LYS A 379 16.14 -8.13 5.99
C LYS A 379 14.64 -8.10 5.71
N GLU A 380 13.87 -8.95 6.37
CA GLU A 380 12.41 -8.95 6.21
C GLU A 380 11.80 -7.64 6.72
N MET A 381 12.29 -7.10 7.85
CA MET A 381 11.85 -5.78 8.32
C MET A 381 12.17 -4.69 7.30
N GLN A 382 13.37 -4.66 6.71
CA GLN A 382 13.70 -3.68 5.68
C GLN A 382 12.77 -3.78 4.46
N LYS A 383 12.46 -5.00 4.02
CA LYS A 383 11.48 -5.23 2.95
C LYS A 383 10.11 -4.69 3.34
N ILE A 384 9.62 -4.99 4.54
CA ILE A 384 8.34 -4.48 5.06
C ILE A 384 8.34 -2.95 5.10
N MET A 385 9.39 -2.31 5.60
CA MET A 385 9.49 -0.85 5.65
C MET A 385 9.45 -0.24 4.24
N ASN A 386 10.14 -0.86 3.27
CA ASN A 386 10.12 -0.42 1.87
C ASN A 386 8.76 -0.64 1.19
N ASP A 387 8.13 -1.80 1.42
CA ASP A 387 6.78 -2.13 0.92
C ASP A 387 5.74 -1.17 1.51
N LEU A 388 5.98 -0.68 2.73
CA LEU A 388 5.26 0.41 3.37
C LEU A 388 5.79 1.79 2.97
N HIS A 389 6.65 1.98 1.97
CA HIS A 389 7.20 3.28 1.56
C HIS A 389 7.81 4.14 2.69
N ILE A 390 8.30 3.52 3.76
CA ILE A 390 8.98 4.20 4.88
C ILE A 390 10.49 4.06 4.66
N THR A 391 11.12 5.08 4.08
CA THR A 391 12.55 5.04 3.73
C THR A 391 13.46 5.63 4.80
N ASN A 392 12.92 6.49 5.68
CA ASN A 392 13.67 7.04 6.82
C ASN A 392 13.08 6.54 8.13
N TYR A 393 13.78 5.57 8.72
CA TYR A 393 13.38 4.88 9.95
C TYR A 393 14.60 4.48 10.78
N MET A 394 14.32 4.05 12.00
CA MET A 394 15.26 3.63 13.02
C MET A 394 14.69 2.47 13.85
N MET A 395 15.57 1.79 14.56
CA MET A 395 15.22 0.68 15.42
C MET A 395 14.99 1.15 16.86
N PHE A 396 13.92 0.67 17.46
CA PHE A 396 13.72 0.66 18.90
C PHE A 396 14.12 -0.67 19.50
N ASP A 397 14.01 -0.76 20.83
CA ASP A 397 14.37 -1.99 21.52
C ASP A 397 13.53 -3.16 21.00
N GLY A 398 14.23 -4.26 20.74
CA GLY A 398 13.69 -5.43 20.06
C GLY A 398 13.55 -6.61 21.00
N GLY A 399 13.37 -7.80 20.43
CA GLY A 399 13.33 -9.05 21.18
C GLY A 399 12.22 -9.04 22.23
N PRO A 400 12.48 -9.51 23.46
CA PRO A 400 11.47 -9.54 24.52
C PRO A 400 10.86 -8.16 24.84
N SER A 401 11.62 -7.08 24.66
CA SER A 401 11.16 -5.70 24.89
C SER A 401 10.15 -5.20 23.86
N SER A 402 9.99 -5.87 22.71
CA SER A 402 9.02 -5.46 21.68
C SER A 402 7.61 -5.57 22.23
N HIS A 403 6.91 -4.44 22.32
CA HIS A 403 5.61 -4.35 22.97
C HIS A 403 4.62 -3.60 22.11
N PHE A 404 3.42 -4.15 21.98
CA PHE A 404 2.28 -3.41 21.44
C PHE A 404 0.97 -3.91 22.07
N ALA A 405 0.22 -2.99 22.65
CA ALA A 405 -1.11 -3.21 23.23
C ALA A 405 -2.04 -2.05 22.89
N TRP A 406 -3.34 -2.32 22.84
CA TRP A 406 -4.34 -1.29 22.55
C TRP A 406 -5.65 -1.54 23.29
N ASN A 407 -6.41 -0.47 23.53
CA ASN A 407 -7.73 -0.55 24.12
C ASN A 407 -8.78 -0.70 23.01
N HIS A 408 -9.57 -1.77 23.07
CA HIS A 408 -10.68 -2.01 22.17
C HIS A 408 -11.98 -2.14 22.96
N ASN A 409 -12.79 -1.07 22.94
CA ASN A 409 -14.08 -1.00 23.64
C ASN A 409 -13.98 -1.33 25.14
N GLY A 410 -12.98 -0.79 25.82
CA GLY A 410 -12.75 -1.01 27.25
C GLY A 410 -11.93 -2.26 27.58
N ASN A 411 -11.65 -3.11 26.59
CA ASN A 411 -10.84 -4.32 26.76
C ASN A 411 -9.44 -4.10 26.19
N ILE A 412 -8.40 -4.32 27.02
CA ILE A 412 -7.01 -4.28 26.57
C ILE A 412 -6.75 -5.51 25.70
N LYS A 413 -6.35 -5.27 24.46
CA LYS A 413 -5.84 -6.26 23.51
C LYS A 413 -4.33 -6.12 23.41
N GLN A 414 -3.68 -7.24 23.11
CA GLN A 414 -2.23 -7.31 23.05
C GLN A 414 -1.77 -8.02 21.79
N PHE A 415 -0.75 -7.44 21.16
CA PHE A 415 -0.07 -8.04 20.02
C PHE A 415 1.22 -8.74 20.44
N LEU A 416 1.99 -8.13 21.35
CA LEU A 416 3.21 -8.68 21.97
C LEU A 416 3.28 -8.39 23.47
N GLY A 417 3.83 -9.35 24.22
CA GLY A 417 3.81 -9.49 25.69
C GLY A 417 4.37 -8.31 26.50
N PHE A 418 4.05 -8.26 27.80
CA PHE A 418 4.58 -7.26 28.74
C PHE A 418 5.94 -7.71 29.29
N TRP A 419 7.03 -7.20 28.72
CA TRP A 419 8.29 -7.09 29.43
C TRP A 419 8.35 -5.73 30.11
N GLU A 420 8.96 -5.69 31.29
CA GLU A 420 9.18 -4.42 32.00
C GLU A 420 10.25 -3.62 31.26
N VAL A 421 9.81 -2.63 30.50
CA VAL A 421 10.68 -1.69 29.79
C VAL A 421 10.57 -0.31 30.45
N PRO A 422 11.65 0.49 30.51
CA PRO A 422 11.69 1.69 31.36
C PRO A 422 10.78 2.83 30.87
N HIS A 423 10.31 2.79 29.62
CA HIS A 423 9.42 3.80 29.07
C HIS A 423 8.59 3.27 27.90
N PHE A 424 7.46 3.94 27.67
CA PHE A 424 6.51 3.62 26.62
C PHE A 424 6.08 4.87 25.86
N PHE A 425 5.80 4.66 24.58
CA PHE A 425 4.98 5.56 23.78
C PHE A 425 3.51 5.23 24.03
N VAL A 426 2.72 6.25 24.35
CA VAL A 426 1.32 6.10 24.67
C VAL A 426 0.51 7.04 23.79
N ILE A 427 -0.49 6.48 23.14
CA ILE A 427 -1.46 7.25 22.37
C ILE A 427 -2.77 7.19 23.15
N ARG A 428 -3.38 8.34 23.44
CA ARG A 428 -4.59 8.44 24.27
C ARG A 428 -5.65 9.35 23.65
N LYS A 429 -6.91 9.18 24.01
CA LYS A 429 -7.99 10.12 23.63
C LYS A 429 -7.66 11.52 24.18
N LYS A 430 -8.08 12.54 23.44
CA LYS A 430 -7.96 13.94 23.87
C LYS A 430 -8.51 14.16 25.28
#